data_AF-A0A7W1AEB7-F1
#
_entry.id   AF-A0A7W1AEB7-F1
#
_cell.length_a   1.000
_cell.length_b   1.000
_cell.length_c   1.000
_cell.angle_alpha   90.00
_cell.angle_beta   90.00
_cell.angle_gamma   90.00
#
_symmetry.space_group_name_H-M   'P 1'
#
loop_
_entity.id
_entity.type
_entity.pdbx_description
1 polymer ?
#
loop_
_entity_poly.entity_id
_entity_poly.type
_entity_poly.pdbx_seq_one_letter_code
_entity_poly.pdbx_strand_id
1 'polypeptide(L)'
;MIISWNGSAISAPVRRLALGLCVLASALAAAFAAPTVEITAIEVTVADLPRALAFYTDVLQFQVVARAEEAGLATARLRLGEETLILRDFAANGRAIPANLSANDRSFQHIAIVVGDMAAAHAHLLRHRTRIVSTGVQRLPEWNFDAAGIRALYFRDPDGHFLELIQFPDDKGEPRWHRRGGALFRGIDHTALVVSDRTRSVRYYRDVLGLSLAGESFNHGREQERLNRVAGSRVRITTFRAAKGPGIELLHYEAPGVARALSQVVAPNDLSAWRIDLQTSGAATTRETADPDGHRLLVERRPADAPRSEYPVEAVRQHWPRYLMEGAQLGIFMAVALYLALALDHPRSRLHQAIASPLLRRFLFGLGIGITVIILIYSSWGRQSGAHFNPAVTLALLHLARIQPWDALFYILAQFAGGWLGVVLAAAPFRDASAHKAVNYVVTAPGARGVGAAFAAEFLIAFILMAMLRLVHQHDLMKPYVGYVAGCLLVVYITFEAPFSGMSLNPARSVASAIPARNWQAIWIYFAAPILAMLLAVEVVQ
;
A
#
# COMPACT_ATOMS: atom_id res chain seq x y z
N MET A 1 11.39 -19.57 -39.57
CA MET A 1 9.94 -19.72 -39.76
C MET A 1 9.27 -18.67 -38.88
N ILE A 2 8.87 -17.54 -39.48
CA ILE A 2 8.25 -16.41 -38.77
C ILE A 2 6.83 -16.85 -38.41
N ILE A 3 6.54 -16.99 -37.12
CA ILE A 3 5.19 -17.31 -36.65
C ILE A 3 4.36 -16.03 -36.78
N SER A 4 3.54 -15.95 -37.83
CA SER A 4 2.53 -14.92 -37.99
C SER A 4 1.41 -15.16 -36.98
N TRP A 5 1.29 -14.25 -36.01
CA TRP A 5 0.22 -14.28 -35.01
C TRP A 5 -1.06 -13.70 -35.64
N ASN A 6 -1.96 -14.58 -36.10
CA ASN A 6 -3.21 -14.16 -36.74
C ASN A 6 -4.25 -13.84 -35.65
N GLY A 7 -4.50 -12.55 -35.39
CA GLY A 7 -5.39 -12.02 -34.34
C GLY A 7 -6.90 -12.27 -34.51
N SER A 8 -7.29 -13.28 -35.29
CA SER A 8 -8.69 -13.63 -35.58
C SER A 8 -9.31 -14.64 -34.61
N ALA A 9 -8.54 -15.19 -33.66
CA ALA A 9 -8.99 -16.28 -32.79
C ALA A 9 -9.73 -15.88 -31.49
N ILE A 10 -9.97 -14.58 -31.24
CA ILE A 10 -10.75 -14.13 -30.07
C ILE A 10 -12.20 -13.94 -30.48
N SER A 11 -13.09 -14.79 -29.95
CA SER A 11 -14.53 -14.75 -30.23
C SER A 11 -15.15 -13.38 -29.87
N ALA A 12 -16.12 -12.91 -30.66
CA ALA A 12 -16.84 -11.65 -30.45
C ALA A 12 -17.36 -11.43 -29.00
N PRO A 13 -17.88 -12.43 -28.27
CA PRO A 13 -18.28 -12.25 -26.88
C PRO A 13 -17.10 -11.96 -25.94
N VAL A 14 -15.92 -12.55 -26.18
CA VAL A 14 -14.70 -12.26 -25.39
C VAL A 14 -14.22 -10.84 -25.64
N ARG A 15 -14.27 -10.35 -26.90
CA ARG A 15 -13.94 -8.95 -27.20
C ARG A 15 -14.91 -7.97 -26.55
N ARG A 16 -16.21 -8.27 -26.57
CA ARG A 16 -17.24 -7.42 -25.94
C ARG A 16 -17.15 -7.42 -24.42
N LEU A 17 -16.82 -8.56 -23.80
CA LEU A 17 -16.59 -8.66 -22.36
C LEU A 17 -15.31 -7.92 -21.95
N ALA A 18 -14.21 -8.11 -22.69
CA ALA A 18 -12.96 -7.38 -22.43
C ALA A 18 -13.14 -5.87 -22.60
N LEU A 19 -13.85 -5.44 -23.65
CA LEU A 19 -14.15 -4.02 -23.87
C LEU A 19 -15.11 -3.47 -22.80
N GLY A 20 -16.13 -4.24 -22.42
CA GLY A 20 -17.07 -3.89 -21.36
C GLY A 20 -16.41 -3.81 -19.99
N LEU A 21 -15.46 -4.70 -19.68
CA LEU A 21 -14.66 -4.67 -18.46
C LEU A 21 -13.67 -3.51 -18.47
N CYS A 22 -13.01 -3.22 -19.59
CA CYS A 22 -12.17 -2.03 -19.70
C CYS A 22 -12.99 -0.74 -19.53
N VAL A 23 -14.16 -0.64 -20.16
CA VAL A 23 -15.02 0.54 -20.04
C VAL A 23 -15.61 0.66 -18.63
N LEU A 24 -16.07 -0.42 -18.01
CA LEU A 24 -16.59 -0.41 -16.65
C LEU A 24 -15.47 -0.14 -15.63
N ALA A 25 -14.29 -0.73 -15.80
CA ALA A 25 -13.13 -0.46 -14.95
C ALA A 25 -12.61 0.96 -15.13
N SER A 26 -12.59 1.50 -16.35
CA SER A 26 -12.25 2.91 -16.60
C SER A 26 -13.31 3.88 -16.07
N ALA A 27 -14.60 3.53 -16.18
CA ALA A 27 -15.69 4.35 -15.66
C ALA A 27 -15.73 4.33 -14.12
N LEU A 28 -15.49 3.17 -13.50
CA LEU A 28 -15.31 3.06 -12.05
C LEU A 28 -14.03 3.79 -11.62
N ALA A 29 -12.89 3.60 -12.30
CA ALA A 29 -11.65 4.32 -11.99
C ALA A 29 -11.79 5.85 -12.13
N ALA A 30 -12.60 6.33 -13.08
CA ALA A 30 -12.89 7.75 -13.24
C ALA A 30 -13.90 8.28 -12.20
N ALA A 31 -14.91 7.47 -11.82
CA ALA A 31 -15.89 7.82 -10.79
C ALA A 31 -15.29 7.79 -9.36
N PHE A 32 -14.24 6.99 -9.16
CA PHE A 32 -13.48 6.89 -7.91
C PHE A 32 -12.09 7.57 -7.97
N ALA A 33 -11.81 8.37 -9.02
CA ALA A 33 -10.57 9.14 -9.10
C ALA A 33 -10.61 10.25 -8.04
N ALA A 34 -10.08 9.96 -6.85
CA ALA A 34 -9.82 10.97 -5.84
C ALA A 34 -8.96 12.10 -6.45
N PRO A 35 -9.19 13.37 -6.05
CA PRO A 35 -8.36 14.48 -6.51
C PRO A 35 -6.88 14.14 -6.24
N THR A 36 -6.04 14.26 -7.26
CA THR A 36 -4.61 14.00 -7.12
C THR A 36 -3.99 15.09 -6.28
N VAL A 37 -3.48 14.69 -5.12
CA VAL A 37 -2.72 15.55 -4.20
C VAL A 37 -1.24 15.29 -4.43
N GLU A 38 -0.43 16.33 -4.46
CA GLU A 38 1.04 16.26 -4.47
C GLU A 38 1.58 17.09 -3.31
N ILE A 39 2.60 16.59 -2.61
CA ILE A 39 3.34 17.37 -1.60
C ILE A 39 4.54 18.00 -2.31
N THR A 40 4.48 19.31 -2.49
CA THR A 40 5.41 20.05 -3.35
C THR A 40 6.65 20.53 -2.60
N ALA A 41 6.54 20.80 -1.30
CA ALA A 41 7.64 21.16 -0.43
C ALA A 41 7.27 21.02 1.06
N ILE A 42 8.30 20.97 1.89
CA ILE A 42 8.20 21.21 3.33
C ILE A 42 9.00 22.48 3.61
N GLU A 43 8.39 23.47 4.26
CA GLU A 43 9.06 24.69 4.71
C GLU A 43 9.38 24.59 6.20
N VAL A 44 10.56 25.06 6.58
CA VAL A 44 11.01 25.18 7.97
C VAL A 44 11.64 26.54 8.19
N THR A 45 11.30 27.18 9.31
CA THR A 45 11.89 28.46 9.72
C THR A 45 13.25 28.23 10.37
N VAL A 46 14.28 28.97 9.97
CA VAL A 46 15.66 28.88 10.51
C VAL A 46 16.13 30.24 11.01
N ALA A 47 16.97 30.28 12.06
CA ALA A 47 17.34 31.54 12.70
C ALA A 47 18.44 32.30 11.94
N ASP A 48 19.24 31.59 11.16
CA ASP A 48 20.31 32.13 10.33
C ASP A 48 20.39 31.30 9.05
N LEU A 49 19.86 31.86 7.95
CA LEU A 49 19.75 31.15 6.68
C LEU A 49 21.12 30.71 6.12
N PRO A 50 22.19 31.53 6.09
CA PRO A 50 23.54 31.08 5.69
C PRO A 50 24.07 29.90 6.51
N ARG A 51 23.93 29.94 7.84
CA ARG A 51 24.39 28.86 8.73
C ARG A 51 23.60 27.57 8.50
N ALA A 52 22.28 27.68 8.40
CA ALA A 52 21.42 26.54 8.11
C ALA A 52 21.77 25.95 6.74
N LEU A 53 21.91 26.80 5.70
CA LEU A 53 22.31 26.38 4.36
C LEU A 53 23.59 25.55 4.38
N ALA A 54 24.66 26.03 5.04
CA ALA A 54 25.92 25.28 5.15
C ALA A 54 25.71 23.89 5.78
N PHE A 55 24.85 23.77 6.80
CA PHE A 55 24.53 22.47 7.37
C PHE A 55 23.78 21.56 6.38
N TYR A 56 22.69 22.06 5.78
CA TYR A 56 21.87 21.25 4.87
C TYR A 56 22.64 20.87 3.59
N THR A 57 23.51 21.74 3.06
CA THR A 57 24.32 21.44 1.87
C THR A 57 25.55 20.60 2.20
N ASP A 58 26.34 20.98 3.20
CA ASP A 58 27.67 20.41 3.40
C ASP A 58 27.61 19.14 4.25
N VAL A 59 26.64 19.05 5.17
CA VAL A 59 26.45 17.87 6.04
C VAL A 59 25.44 16.91 5.43
N LEU A 60 24.28 17.40 5.00
CA LEU A 60 23.16 16.56 4.52
C LEU A 60 23.07 16.44 3.00
N GLN A 61 23.99 17.07 2.25
CA GLN A 61 24.12 16.94 0.79
C GLN A 61 22.90 17.43 -0.01
N PHE A 62 22.11 18.35 0.54
CA PHE A 62 21.07 19.03 -0.22
C PHE A 62 21.67 19.94 -1.28
N GLN A 63 20.96 20.08 -2.41
CA GLN A 63 21.32 21.00 -3.48
C GLN A 63 20.45 22.25 -3.41
N VAL A 64 21.06 23.43 -3.44
CA VAL A 64 20.31 24.69 -3.55
C VAL A 64 19.74 24.81 -4.96
N VAL A 65 18.43 24.93 -5.06
CA VAL A 65 17.70 25.07 -6.34
C VAL A 65 17.41 26.52 -6.64
N ALA A 66 17.00 27.29 -5.64
CA ALA A 66 16.67 28.69 -5.79
C ALA A 66 16.86 29.42 -4.46
N ARG A 67 17.08 30.74 -4.53
CA ARG A 67 17.01 31.65 -3.40
C ARG A 67 16.10 32.81 -3.81
N ALA A 68 15.27 33.25 -2.88
CA ALA A 68 14.37 34.37 -3.07
C ALA A 68 14.35 35.21 -1.80
N GLU A 69 13.89 36.44 -1.92
CA GLU A 69 13.64 37.32 -0.79
C GLU A 69 12.28 37.96 -1.02
N GLU A 70 11.36 37.77 -0.09
CA GLU A 70 10.00 38.30 -0.19
C GLU A 70 9.60 38.94 1.13
N ALA A 71 9.11 40.18 1.07
CA ALA A 71 8.74 40.97 2.24
C ALA A 71 9.84 41.06 3.32
N GLY A 72 11.11 41.09 2.92
CA GLY A 72 12.27 41.16 3.81
C GLY A 72 12.62 39.84 4.51
N LEU A 73 12.03 38.71 4.07
CA LEU A 73 12.39 37.37 4.54
C LEU A 73 13.06 36.60 3.42
N ALA A 74 14.32 36.24 3.65
CA ALA A 74 15.06 35.40 2.73
C ALA A 74 14.54 33.95 2.78
N THR A 75 14.48 33.30 1.63
CA THR A 75 14.14 31.89 1.51
C THR A 75 15.14 31.20 0.61
N ALA A 76 15.43 29.94 0.91
CA ALA A 76 16.21 29.07 0.06
C ALA A 76 15.45 27.77 -0.18
N ARG A 77 15.27 27.43 -1.46
CA ARG A 77 14.68 26.17 -1.88
C ARG A 77 15.79 25.17 -2.14
N LEU A 78 15.76 24.05 -1.44
CA LEU A 78 16.73 22.97 -1.55
C LEU A 78 16.08 21.68 -2.05
N ARG A 79 16.88 20.82 -2.67
CA ARG A 79 16.47 19.50 -3.16
C ARG A 79 17.36 18.42 -2.60
N LEU A 80 16.76 17.32 -2.16
CA LEU A 80 17.44 16.07 -1.87
C LEU A 80 16.67 14.96 -2.58
N GLY A 81 17.32 14.27 -3.52
CA GLY A 81 16.61 13.34 -4.40
C GLY A 81 15.56 14.07 -5.23
N GLU A 82 14.29 13.68 -5.07
CA GLU A 82 13.15 14.26 -5.77
C GLU A 82 12.36 15.26 -4.89
N GLU A 83 12.64 15.27 -3.58
CA GLU A 83 11.90 16.07 -2.60
C GLU A 83 12.51 17.46 -2.40
N THR A 84 11.66 18.40 -1.99
CA THR A 84 12.04 19.79 -1.77
C THR A 84 11.87 20.19 -0.31
N LEU A 85 12.89 20.83 0.25
CA LEU A 85 12.86 21.54 1.52
C LEU A 85 13.01 23.05 1.26
N ILE A 86 12.23 23.89 1.93
CA ILE A 86 12.39 25.34 1.92
C ILE A 86 12.90 25.76 3.30
N LEU A 87 14.05 26.43 3.33
CA LEU A 87 14.51 27.13 4.53
C LEU A 87 14.03 28.57 4.42
N ARG A 88 13.32 29.03 5.43
CA ARG A 88 12.83 30.40 5.52
C ARG A 88 13.50 31.10 6.68
N ASP A 89 14.02 32.28 6.43
CA ASP A 89 14.66 33.08 7.45
C ASP A 89 13.65 33.53 8.53
N PHE A 90 14.15 33.69 9.75
CA PHE A 90 13.36 33.98 10.93
C PHE A 90 13.04 35.48 11.00
N ALA A 91 11.75 35.83 11.09
CA ALA A 91 11.36 37.20 11.38
C ALA A 91 11.72 37.54 12.84
N ALA A 92 12.31 38.71 13.09
CA ALA A 92 12.97 39.10 14.35
C ALA A 92 12.14 38.97 15.66
N ASN A 93 10.84 38.72 15.58
CA ASN A 93 9.89 38.63 16.69
C ASN A 93 9.36 37.20 16.98
N GLY A 94 9.94 36.16 16.39
CA GLY A 94 9.56 34.77 16.69
C GLY A 94 10.10 34.27 18.04
N ARG A 95 9.62 33.10 18.48
CA ARG A 95 10.15 32.37 19.64
C ARG A 95 11.14 31.29 19.21
N ALA A 96 12.19 31.11 20.01
CA ALA A 96 13.14 30.00 19.84
C ALA A 96 12.48 28.63 20.12
N ILE A 97 13.09 27.56 19.62
CA ILE A 97 12.67 26.19 19.95
C ILE A 97 12.89 25.95 21.45
N PRO A 98 11.87 25.47 22.21
CA PRO A 98 12.03 25.19 23.62
C PRO A 98 13.15 24.17 23.86
N ALA A 99 14.07 24.47 24.78
CA ALA A 99 15.20 23.58 25.10
C ALA A 99 14.75 22.19 25.60
N ASN A 100 13.55 22.11 26.18
CA ASN A 100 12.92 20.90 26.66
C ASN A 100 11.88 20.31 25.68
N LEU A 101 11.94 20.63 24.38
CA LEU A 101 11.05 20.05 23.36
C LEU A 101 11.20 18.52 23.35
N SER A 102 10.11 17.84 23.63
CA SER A 102 9.96 16.39 23.67
C SER A 102 9.32 15.88 22.38
N ALA A 103 9.57 14.62 22.02
CA ALA A 103 9.06 14.01 20.80
C ALA A 103 7.55 13.76 20.79
N ASN A 104 6.88 13.92 21.95
CA ASN A 104 5.42 13.80 22.10
C ASN A 104 4.73 15.16 22.35
N ASP A 105 5.43 16.28 22.12
CA ASP A 105 4.79 17.60 22.06
C ASP A 105 4.10 17.80 20.71
N ARG A 106 2.96 18.51 20.66
CA ARG A 106 2.30 18.78 19.37
C ARG A 106 3.14 19.61 18.40
N SER A 107 4.05 20.45 18.90
CA SER A 107 4.99 21.20 18.05
C SER A 107 6.17 20.35 17.57
N PHE A 108 6.25 19.08 17.94
CA PHE A 108 7.23 18.16 17.38
C PHE A 108 6.82 17.82 15.95
N GLN A 109 7.68 18.24 15.02
CA GLN A 109 7.65 17.88 13.62
C GLN A 109 9.08 17.67 13.15
N HIS A 110 9.26 16.69 12.26
CA HIS A 110 10.53 16.42 11.63
C HIS A 110 10.35 15.92 10.19
N ILE A 111 11.46 15.84 9.47
CA ILE A 111 11.57 15.11 8.21
C ILE A 111 12.45 13.87 8.40
N ALA A 112 12.06 12.78 7.77
CA ALA A 112 12.85 11.56 7.72
C ALA A 112 13.62 11.46 6.41
N ILE A 113 14.95 11.52 6.52
CA ILE A 113 15.88 11.49 5.41
C ILE A 113 16.35 10.06 5.19
N VAL A 114 16.11 9.53 3.99
CA VAL A 114 16.49 8.17 3.64
C VAL A 114 17.99 8.09 3.41
N VAL A 115 18.64 7.09 4.02
CA VAL A 115 20.07 6.82 3.81
C VAL A 115 20.33 5.45 3.21
N GLY A 116 21.35 5.36 2.36
CA GLY A 116 21.80 4.09 1.78
C GLY A 116 22.58 3.20 2.73
N ASP A 117 23.26 3.80 3.71
CA ASP A 117 24.03 3.12 4.74
C ASP A 117 23.97 3.93 6.04
N MET A 118 23.22 3.40 7.01
CA MET A 118 23.00 4.01 8.31
C MET A 118 24.28 4.11 9.14
N ALA A 119 25.20 3.15 9.01
CA ALA A 119 26.46 3.20 9.76
C ALA A 119 27.36 4.33 9.20
N ALA A 120 27.46 4.42 7.87
CA ALA A 120 28.21 5.48 7.22
C ALA A 120 27.59 6.87 7.49
N ALA A 121 26.26 7.00 7.42
CA ALA A 121 25.56 8.25 7.69
C ALA A 121 25.69 8.68 9.15
N HIS A 122 25.57 7.75 10.11
CA HIS A 122 25.80 8.05 11.52
C HIS A 122 27.24 8.50 11.79
N ALA A 123 28.24 7.81 11.24
CA ALA A 123 29.64 8.21 11.34
C ALA A 123 29.90 9.58 10.71
N HIS A 124 29.24 9.88 9.58
CA HIS A 124 29.28 11.18 8.93
C HIS A 124 28.75 12.29 9.84
N LEU A 125 27.56 12.12 10.43
CA LEU A 125 27.01 13.08 11.38
C LEU A 125 27.94 13.34 12.58
N LEU A 126 28.58 12.30 13.11
CA LEU A 126 29.55 12.43 14.21
C LEU A 126 30.80 13.22 13.81
N ARG A 127 31.35 13.00 12.60
CA ARG A 127 32.50 13.78 12.09
C ARG A 127 32.17 15.27 11.97
N HIS A 128 30.94 15.59 11.60
CA HIS A 128 30.43 16.96 11.55
C HIS A 128 29.94 17.50 12.91
N ARG A 129 30.18 16.76 14.01
CA ARG A 129 29.77 17.14 15.37
C ARG A 129 28.27 17.45 15.50
N THR A 130 27.45 16.76 14.70
CA THR A 130 26.00 16.93 14.72
C THR A 130 25.42 16.39 16.02
N ARG A 131 24.44 17.09 16.61
CA ARG A 131 23.85 16.71 17.89
C ARG A 131 22.89 15.54 17.71
N ILE A 132 23.28 14.35 18.16
CA ILE A 132 22.41 13.16 18.17
C ILE A 132 21.42 13.23 19.33
N VAL A 133 20.14 12.97 19.06
CA VAL A 133 19.05 12.96 20.05
C VAL A 133 18.75 11.55 20.53
N SER A 134 18.60 10.56 19.66
CA SER A 134 18.40 9.17 20.11
C SER A 134 19.60 8.66 20.92
N THR A 135 19.48 7.54 21.64
CA THR A 135 20.64 6.93 22.33
C THR A 135 21.67 6.30 21.37
N GLY A 136 21.40 6.36 20.07
CA GLY A 136 22.15 5.75 18.98
C GLY A 136 21.18 5.27 17.90
N VAL A 137 21.69 4.59 16.86
CA VAL A 137 20.85 3.99 15.83
C VAL A 137 19.97 2.92 16.46
N GLN A 138 18.65 3.03 16.28
CA GLN A 138 17.69 2.02 16.73
C GLN A 138 17.27 1.17 15.54
N ARG A 139 17.25 -0.16 15.70
CA ARG A 139 16.64 -1.07 14.73
C ARG A 139 15.30 -1.52 15.28
N LEU A 140 14.23 -1.22 14.57
CA LEU A 140 12.89 -1.59 14.99
C LEU A 140 12.73 -3.13 15.01
N PRO A 141 12.05 -3.67 16.03
CA PRO A 141 12.06 -5.09 16.34
C PRO A 141 11.18 -5.92 15.39
N GLU A 142 11.50 -7.21 15.26
CA GLU A 142 10.84 -8.14 14.32
C GLU A 142 9.34 -8.35 14.61
N TRP A 143 8.90 -8.19 15.86
CA TRP A 143 7.48 -8.34 16.22
C TRP A 143 6.62 -7.22 15.62
N ASN A 144 7.23 -6.08 15.27
CA ASN A 144 6.53 -4.98 14.60
C ASN A 144 6.56 -5.21 13.10
N PHE A 145 5.73 -6.12 12.58
CA PHE A 145 5.75 -6.53 11.17
C PHE A 145 5.72 -5.37 10.19
N ASP A 146 5.07 -4.25 10.54
CA ASP A 146 4.95 -3.07 9.69
C ASP A 146 6.27 -2.29 9.61
N ALA A 147 7.05 -2.21 10.70
CA ALA A 147 8.29 -1.44 10.78
C ALA A 147 9.57 -2.26 11.04
N ALA A 148 9.47 -3.59 11.09
CA ALA A 148 10.54 -4.51 11.43
C ALA A 148 11.78 -4.28 10.58
N GLY A 149 12.94 -4.24 11.23
CA GLY A 149 14.23 -4.11 10.56
C GLY A 149 14.58 -2.70 10.08
N ILE A 150 13.64 -1.76 10.07
CA ILE A 150 13.91 -0.35 9.81
C ILE A 150 14.90 0.17 10.84
N ARG A 151 15.91 0.90 10.39
CA ARG A 151 16.86 1.59 11.26
C ARG A 151 16.55 3.07 11.26
N ALA A 152 16.52 3.68 12.45
CA ALA A 152 16.20 5.08 12.64
C ALA A 152 17.18 5.76 13.61
N LEU A 153 17.41 7.06 13.43
CA LEU A 153 18.25 7.89 14.28
C LEU A 153 17.70 9.32 14.30
N TYR A 154 17.41 9.86 15.49
CA TYR A 154 17.06 11.27 15.65
C TYR A 154 18.30 12.11 15.95
N PHE A 155 18.38 13.28 15.30
CA PHE A 155 19.42 14.27 15.49
C PHE A 155 18.85 15.68 15.36
N ARG A 156 19.68 16.70 15.61
CA ARG A 156 19.30 18.11 15.44
C ARG A 156 20.16 18.82 14.42
N ASP A 157 19.55 19.75 13.71
CA ASP A 157 20.24 20.76 12.93
C ASP A 157 20.78 21.90 13.84
N PRO A 158 21.45 22.93 13.28
CA PRO A 158 22.05 24.02 14.06
C PRO A 158 21.04 24.86 14.86
N ASP A 159 19.80 24.95 14.40
CA ASP A 159 18.72 25.72 15.03
C ASP A 159 17.97 24.90 16.09
N GLY A 160 18.17 23.58 16.09
CA GLY A 160 17.62 22.66 17.06
C GLY A 160 16.37 21.93 16.59
N HIS A 161 16.03 22.00 15.30
CA HIS A 161 14.95 21.20 14.72
C HIS A 161 15.26 19.71 14.89
N PHE A 162 14.22 18.90 15.07
CA PHE A 162 14.38 17.45 14.98
C PHE A 162 14.46 17.03 13.52
N LEU A 163 15.41 16.14 13.23
CA LEU A 163 15.56 15.46 11.96
C LEU A 163 15.76 13.97 12.22
N GLU A 164 15.33 13.15 11.27
CA GLU A 164 15.48 11.69 11.32
C GLU A 164 16.33 11.19 10.15
N LEU A 165 17.24 10.26 10.43
CA LEU A 165 17.75 9.37 9.40
C LEU A 165 16.97 8.07 9.45
N ILE A 166 16.59 7.55 8.28
CA ILE A 166 15.91 6.27 8.15
C ILE A 166 16.58 5.38 7.09
N GLN A 167 16.76 4.10 7.40
CA GLN A 167 17.18 3.08 6.43
C GLN A 167 16.19 1.92 6.45
N PHE A 168 15.62 1.63 5.27
CA PHE A 168 14.71 0.51 5.08
C PHE A 168 15.48 -0.81 4.83
N PRO A 169 14.99 -1.95 5.35
CA PRO A 169 15.41 -3.27 4.87
C PRO A 169 14.89 -3.52 3.44
N ASP A 170 15.45 -4.52 2.76
CA ASP A 170 15.18 -4.83 1.34
C ASP A 170 13.69 -5.06 1.01
N ASP A 171 12.89 -5.46 1.99
CA ASP A 171 11.47 -5.76 1.85
C ASP A 171 10.53 -4.60 2.21
N LYS A 172 11.06 -3.43 2.60
CA LYS A 172 10.29 -2.24 3.04
C LYS A 172 10.71 -0.97 2.34
N GLY A 173 9.87 0.07 2.43
CA GLY A 173 10.12 1.35 1.79
C GLY A 173 9.90 1.31 0.28
N GLU A 174 10.00 2.48 -0.36
CA GLU A 174 9.80 2.59 -1.81
C GLU A 174 10.99 1.96 -2.56
N PRO A 175 10.76 1.28 -3.70
CA PRO A 175 11.84 0.63 -4.47
C PRO A 175 13.00 1.56 -4.84
N ARG A 176 12.76 2.88 -4.99
CA ARG A 176 13.79 3.88 -5.28
C ARG A 176 14.83 4.01 -4.17
N TRP A 177 14.50 3.70 -2.92
CA TRP A 177 15.41 3.72 -1.78
C TRP A 177 16.49 2.64 -1.85
N HIS A 178 16.24 1.57 -2.60
CA HIS A 178 17.13 0.40 -2.72
C HIS A 178 18.05 0.41 -3.94
N ARG A 179 18.02 1.48 -4.76
CA ARG A 179 18.88 1.58 -5.95
C ARG A 179 20.36 1.57 -5.53
N ARG A 180 21.15 0.63 -6.08
CA ARG A 180 22.60 0.51 -5.82
C ARG A 180 23.37 1.70 -6.41
N GLY A 181 24.47 2.09 -5.76
CA GLY A 181 25.36 3.16 -6.23
C GLY A 181 24.82 4.59 -6.09
N GLY A 182 23.77 4.80 -5.29
CA GLY A 182 23.21 6.13 -5.02
C GLY A 182 23.97 6.93 -3.97
N ALA A 183 23.61 8.21 -3.82
CA ALA A 183 24.11 9.08 -2.76
C ALA A 183 23.83 8.53 -1.36
N LEU A 184 24.65 8.92 -0.38
CA LEU A 184 24.49 8.49 1.01
C LEU A 184 23.14 8.94 1.57
N PHE A 185 22.77 10.20 1.33
CA PHE A 185 21.45 10.78 1.60
C PHE A 185 20.64 10.76 0.29
N ARG A 186 19.50 10.07 0.28
CA ARG A 186 18.79 9.70 -0.95
C ARG A 186 17.59 10.57 -1.27
N GLY A 187 16.92 11.11 -0.26
CA GLY A 187 15.66 11.83 -0.38
C GLY A 187 14.96 11.97 0.96
N ILE A 188 13.78 12.59 0.95
CA ILE A 188 12.91 12.71 2.13
C ILE A 188 11.79 11.68 1.99
N ASP A 189 11.69 10.74 2.94
CA ASP A 189 10.61 9.73 2.90
C ASP A 189 9.28 10.32 3.34
N HIS A 190 9.28 11.06 4.45
CA HIS A 190 8.09 11.65 5.03
C HIS A 190 8.40 12.84 5.94
N THR A 191 7.37 13.64 6.23
CA THR A 191 7.33 14.51 7.41
C THR A 191 6.39 13.94 8.45
N ALA A 192 6.80 13.94 9.72
CA ALA A 192 6.00 13.38 10.81
C ALA A 192 5.45 14.48 11.72
N LEU A 193 4.20 14.31 12.17
CA LEU A 193 3.42 15.29 12.91
C LEU A 193 2.78 14.64 14.13
N VAL A 194 2.90 15.25 15.32
CA VAL A 194 2.17 14.75 16.50
C VAL A 194 0.72 15.20 16.47
N VAL A 195 -0.22 14.26 16.61
CA VAL A 195 -1.68 14.52 16.61
C VAL A 195 -2.31 14.13 17.94
N SER A 196 -3.34 14.87 18.36
CA SER A 196 -4.07 14.58 19.60
C SER A 196 -5.20 13.56 19.43
N ASP A 197 -5.77 13.46 18.23
CA ASP A 197 -6.86 12.54 17.93
C ASP A 197 -6.63 11.92 16.56
N ARG A 198 -6.28 10.64 16.54
CA ARG A 198 -6.03 9.89 15.31
C ARG A 198 -7.26 9.85 14.41
N THR A 199 -8.45 9.62 14.94
CA THR A 199 -9.67 9.44 14.11
C THR A 199 -10.01 10.74 13.38
N ARG A 200 -9.94 11.86 14.10
CA ARG A 200 -10.17 13.20 13.53
C ARG A 200 -9.13 13.55 12.48
N SER A 201 -7.86 13.30 12.76
CA SER A 201 -6.78 13.65 11.84
C SER A 201 -6.77 12.73 10.62
N VAL A 202 -7.02 11.43 10.76
CA VAL A 202 -7.19 10.50 9.64
C VAL A 202 -8.31 10.96 8.70
N ARG A 203 -9.48 11.30 9.25
CA ARG A 203 -10.60 11.84 8.46
C ARG A 203 -10.17 13.11 7.71
N TYR A 204 -9.43 14.00 8.34
CA TYR A 204 -8.98 15.23 7.69
C TYR A 204 -8.00 14.94 6.53
N TYR A 205 -6.91 14.23 6.78
CA TYR A 205 -5.90 13.97 5.75
C TYR A 205 -6.43 13.08 4.61
N ARG A 206 -7.30 12.11 4.91
CA ARG A 206 -7.92 11.24 3.90
C ARG A 206 -9.08 11.90 3.17
N ASP A 207 -10.10 12.35 3.91
CA ASP A 207 -11.40 12.72 3.35
C ASP A 207 -11.47 14.20 2.95
N VAL A 208 -10.70 15.08 3.62
CA VAL A 208 -10.68 16.51 3.31
C VAL A 208 -9.55 16.86 2.35
N LEU A 209 -8.34 16.36 2.61
CA LEU A 209 -7.20 16.64 1.74
C LEU A 209 -7.11 15.70 0.54
N GLY A 210 -7.61 14.47 0.64
CA GLY A 210 -7.56 13.48 -0.45
C GLY A 210 -6.28 12.63 -0.48
N LEU A 211 -5.52 12.57 0.61
CA LEU A 211 -4.34 11.71 0.69
C LEU A 211 -4.73 10.25 0.88
N SER A 212 -3.91 9.34 0.36
CA SER A 212 -4.15 7.91 0.48
C SER A 212 -3.50 7.34 1.73
N LEU A 213 -4.22 6.50 2.45
CA LEU A 213 -3.71 5.83 3.65
C LEU A 213 -2.78 4.68 3.24
N ALA A 214 -1.48 4.87 3.41
CA ALA A 214 -0.45 3.95 2.92
C ALA A 214 -0.13 2.83 3.90
N GLY A 215 -0.21 3.08 5.20
CA GLY A 215 0.20 2.10 6.20
C GLY A 215 -0.02 2.60 7.61
N GLU A 216 0.02 1.66 8.56
CA GLU A 216 -0.04 1.96 9.99
C GLU A 216 0.96 1.08 10.70
N SER A 217 1.60 1.60 11.74
CA SER A 217 2.45 0.83 12.61
C SER A 217 2.20 1.21 14.06
N PHE A 218 2.54 0.30 14.97
CA PHE A 218 2.45 0.55 16.40
C PHE A 218 3.80 0.29 17.04
N ASN A 219 4.48 1.37 17.40
CA ASN A 219 5.81 1.30 17.95
C ASN A 219 5.76 1.44 19.47
N HIS A 220 6.38 0.49 20.16
CA HIS A 220 6.54 0.50 21.62
C HIS A 220 7.79 -0.26 22.04
N GLY A 221 8.12 -0.20 23.33
CA GLY A 221 9.27 -0.90 23.89
C GLY A 221 10.56 -0.10 23.82
N ARG A 222 11.67 -0.76 24.21
CA ARG A 222 12.95 -0.09 24.49
C ARG A 222 13.52 0.63 23.28
N GLU A 223 13.38 0.06 22.09
CA GLU A 223 13.87 0.65 20.83
C GLU A 223 13.13 1.96 20.53
N GLN A 224 11.81 2.00 20.74
CA GLN A 224 11.01 3.22 20.54
C GLN A 224 11.37 4.28 21.59
N GLU A 225 11.46 3.91 22.86
CA GLU A 225 11.85 4.83 23.95
C GLU A 225 13.24 5.42 23.76
N ARG A 226 14.18 4.62 23.24
CA ARG A 226 15.55 5.06 22.92
C ARG A 226 15.61 5.97 21.70
N LEU A 227 14.71 5.80 20.75
CA LEU A 227 14.62 6.62 19.55
C LEU A 227 14.10 8.01 19.88
N ASN A 228 12.94 8.09 20.53
CA ASN A 228 12.24 9.36 20.78
C ASN A 228 12.58 9.99 22.15
N ARG A 229 13.28 9.28 23.03
CA ARG A 229 13.58 9.68 24.42
C ARG A 229 12.34 9.95 25.28
N VAL A 230 11.24 9.28 24.98
CA VAL A 230 10.00 9.34 25.78
C VAL A 230 9.82 7.99 26.47
N ALA A 231 9.97 7.98 27.79
CA ALA A 231 9.86 6.76 28.60
C ALA A 231 8.44 6.16 28.52
N GLY A 232 8.38 4.82 28.41
CA GLY A 232 7.13 4.08 28.24
C GLY A 232 6.34 4.43 26.97
N SER A 233 7.00 5.00 25.95
CA SER A 233 6.29 5.49 24.77
C SER A 233 5.62 4.38 23.97
N ARG A 234 4.35 4.61 23.65
CA ARG A 234 3.51 3.77 22.81
C ARG A 234 2.92 4.67 21.73
N VAL A 235 3.41 4.52 20.51
CA VAL A 235 3.15 5.46 19.41
C VAL A 235 2.47 4.72 18.28
N ARG A 236 1.27 5.17 17.93
CA ARG A 236 0.57 4.74 16.74
C ARG A 236 0.95 5.66 15.60
N ILE A 237 1.53 5.11 14.54
CA ILE A 237 1.96 5.84 13.36
C ILE A 237 0.97 5.56 12.24
N THR A 238 0.47 6.61 11.61
CA THR A 238 -0.42 6.51 10.44
C THR A 238 0.23 7.23 9.27
N THR A 239 0.59 6.48 8.24
CA THR A 239 1.34 7.00 7.09
C THR A 239 0.38 7.29 5.93
N PHE A 240 0.43 8.51 5.42
CA PHE A 240 -0.27 8.97 4.23
C PHE A 240 0.70 9.18 3.08
N ARG A 241 0.24 8.90 1.85
CA ARG A 241 0.96 9.19 0.62
C ARG A 241 0.12 10.07 -0.30
N ALA A 242 0.81 11.02 -0.91
CA ALA A 242 0.34 11.80 -2.04
C ALA A 242 0.70 11.07 -3.35
N ALA A 243 0.19 11.55 -4.48
CA ALA A 243 0.59 11.03 -5.80
C ALA A 243 2.09 11.29 -6.08
N LYS A 244 2.65 12.35 -5.49
CA LYS A 244 4.05 12.73 -5.57
C LYS A 244 4.50 13.46 -4.29
N GLY A 245 5.78 13.35 -3.97
CA GLY A 245 6.41 14.02 -2.84
C GLY A 245 6.60 13.11 -1.62
N PRO A 246 7.12 13.64 -0.51
CA PRO A 246 7.28 12.88 0.73
C PRO A 246 5.92 12.48 1.31
N GLY A 247 5.86 11.42 2.11
CA GLY A 247 4.67 11.06 2.88
C GLY A 247 4.40 12.00 4.06
N ILE A 248 3.23 11.83 4.68
CA ILE A 248 2.91 12.46 5.97
C ILE A 248 2.66 11.34 6.99
N GLU A 249 3.38 11.36 8.10
CA GLU A 249 3.15 10.43 9.22
C GLU A 249 2.49 11.13 10.39
N LEU A 250 1.37 10.59 10.86
CA LEU A 250 0.71 11.06 12.07
C LEU A 250 1.21 10.22 13.26
N LEU A 251 1.84 10.87 14.22
CA LEU A 251 2.33 10.28 15.46
C LEU A 251 1.29 10.50 16.57
N HIS A 252 0.50 9.48 16.86
CA HIS A 252 -0.44 9.48 17.97
C HIS A 252 0.16 8.73 19.16
N TYR A 253 0.59 9.47 20.18
CA TYR A 253 1.13 8.91 21.42
C TYR A 253 -0.01 8.46 22.34
N GLU A 254 -0.13 7.16 22.58
CA GLU A 254 -1.12 6.58 23.50
C GLU A 254 -0.64 6.56 24.95
N ALA A 255 0.69 6.50 25.13
CA ALA A 255 1.34 6.68 26.41
C ALA A 255 2.69 7.37 26.17
N PRO A 256 3.07 8.39 26.97
CA PRO A 256 2.28 9.04 28.03
C PRO A 256 1.21 10.03 27.50
N GLY A 257 0.85 9.96 26.21
CA GLY A 257 -0.03 10.95 25.59
C GLY A 257 0.74 12.12 24.99
N VAL A 258 0.00 13.12 24.51
CA VAL A 258 0.55 14.41 24.09
C VAL A 258 1.01 15.18 25.33
N ALA A 259 2.28 15.59 25.38
CA ALA A 259 2.82 16.34 26.52
C ALA A 259 2.37 17.81 26.55
N ARG A 260 2.30 18.48 25.39
CA ARG A 260 1.85 19.88 25.26
C ARG A 260 0.94 20.09 24.06
N ALA A 261 -0.16 20.83 24.25
CA ALA A 261 -1.12 21.17 23.19
C ALA A 261 -0.60 22.26 22.24
N LEU A 262 -0.99 22.21 20.95
CA LEU A 262 -0.52 23.20 19.95
C LEU A 262 -1.09 24.61 20.15
N SER A 263 -2.09 24.78 21.03
CA SER A 263 -2.62 26.09 21.42
C SER A 263 -1.66 26.91 22.29
N GLN A 264 -0.50 26.36 22.67
CA GLN A 264 0.52 27.06 23.46
C GLN A 264 1.73 27.57 22.64
N VAL A 265 2.09 27.00 21.48
CA VAL A 265 3.20 27.43 20.58
C VAL A 265 2.93 26.75 19.21
N VAL A 266 2.83 27.43 18.05
CA VAL A 266 3.90 27.94 17.17
C VAL A 266 3.32 29.04 16.25
N ALA A 267 3.78 30.27 16.36
CA ALA A 267 3.44 31.34 15.42
C ALA A 267 4.18 31.13 14.07
N PRO A 268 3.69 31.64 12.92
CA PRO A 268 4.33 31.44 11.62
C PRO A 268 5.81 31.86 11.55
N ASN A 269 6.24 32.72 12.45
CA ASN A 269 7.60 33.23 12.60
C ASN A 269 8.41 32.54 13.71
N ASP A 270 7.81 31.64 14.50
CA ASP A 270 8.55 30.89 15.52
C ASP A 270 9.56 29.94 14.88
N LEU A 271 10.68 29.70 15.54
CA LEU A 271 11.72 28.80 15.04
C LEU A 271 11.26 27.34 15.07
N SER A 272 10.15 27.01 15.72
CA SER A 272 9.54 25.67 15.64
C SER A 272 8.52 25.56 14.50
N ALA A 273 8.37 26.58 13.66
CA ALA A 273 7.41 26.61 12.56
C ALA A 273 7.85 25.75 11.39
N TRP A 274 6.92 24.88 11.00
CA TRP A 274 6.97 24.10 9.79
C TRP A 274 5.69 24.34 8.99
N ARG A 275 5.75 24.19 7.67
CA ARG A 275 4.59 24.23 6.79
C ARG A 275 4.72 23.13 5.73
N ILE A 276 3.62 22.47 5.41
CA ILE A 276 3.57 21.48 4.33
C ILE A 276 2.84 22.11 3.14
N ASP A 277 3.52 22.17 2.00
CA ASP A 277 2.98 22.74 0.77
C ASP A 277 2.40 21.60 -0.08
N LEU A 278 1.13 21.74 -0.43
CA LEU A 278 0.29 20.73 -1.09
C LEU A 278 -0.30 21.34 -2.35
N GLN A 279 -0.32 20.58 -3.43
CA GLN A 279 -1.04 20.94 -4.65
C GLN A 279 -2.16 19.95 -4.90
N THR A 280 -3.37 20.44 -5.19
CA THR A 280 -4.54 19.61 -5.47
C THR A 280 -5.27 20.06 -6.73
N SER A 281 -5.79 19.10 -7.49
CA SER A 281 -6.63 19.36 -8.68
C SER A 281 -7.99 19.97 -8.35
N GLY A 282 -8.45 19.89 -7.09
CA GLY A 282 -9.74 20.40 -6.64
C GLY A 282 -9.74 21.81 -6.03
N ALA A 283 -8.57 22.43 -5.80
CA ALA A 283 -8.51 23.74 -5.15
C ALA A 283 -8.87 24.87 -6.13
N ALA A 284 -9.89 25.67 -5.77
CA ALA A 284 -10.28 26.86 -6.53
C ALA A 284 -9.26 28.01 -6.41
N THR A 285 -8.61 28.13 -5.25
CA THR A 285 -7.65 29.19 -4.92
C THR A 285 -6.55 28.66 -4.00
N THR A 286 -5.35 29.23 -4.08
CA THR A 286 -4.27 28.98 -3.10
C THR A 286 -4.68 29.55 -1.74
N ARG A 287 -4.52 28.76 -0.66
CA ARG A 287 -4.83 29.18 0.71
C ARG A 287 -3.87 28.58 1.73
N GLU A 288 -3.47 29.38 2.72
CA GLU A 288 -2.91 28.84 3.96
C GLU A 288 -4.05 28.35 4.88
N THR A 289 -3.86 27.19 5.47
CA THR A 289 -4.80 26.56 6.42
C THR A 289 -4.00 25.80 7.48
N ALA A 290 -4.69 25.20 8.44
CA ALA A 290 -4.11 24.26 9.37
C ALA A 290 -4.90 22.96 9.42
N ASP A 291 -4.24 21.87 9.82
CA ASP A 291 -4.92 20.62 10.16
C ASP A 291 -5.70 20.73 11.50
N PRO A 292 -6.45 19.70 11.92
CA PRO A 292 -7.22 19.73 13.16
C PRO A 292 -6.35 19.92 14.42
N ASP A 293 -5.06 19.61 14.32
CA ASP A 293 -4.07 19.80 15.36
C ASP A 293 -3.24 21.09 15.19
N GLY A 294 -3.59 21.95 14.24
CA GLY A 294 -3.02 23.27 14.01
C GLY A 294 -1.69 23.27 13.22
N HIS A 295 -1.28 22.14 12.65
CA HIS A 295 -0.11 22.04 11.77
C HIS A 295 -0.36 22.83 10.48
N ARG A 296 0.59 23.68 10.08
CA ARG A 296 0.38 24.61 8.95
C ARG A 296 0.47 23.91 7.61
N LEU A 297 -0.46 24.24 6.72
CA LEU A 297 -0.56 23.73 5.37
C LEU A 297 -0.74 24.88 4.38
N LEU A 298 -0.03 24.86 3.26
CA LEU A 298 -0.34 25.70 2.10
C LEU A 298 -0.98 24.81 1.04
N VAL A 299 -2.25 25.04 0.72
CA VAL A 299 -2.96 24.29 -0.32
C VAL A 299 -3.03 25.15 -1.58
N GLU A 300 -2.24 24.80 -2.57
CA GLU A 300 -2.12 25.50 -3.84
C GLU A 300 -3.04 24.89 -4.91
N ARG A 301 -3.54 25.77 -5.79
CA ARG A 301 -4.23 25.34 -7.01
C ARG A 301 -3.21 24.79 -8.02
N ARG A 302 -3.52 23.65 -8.63
CA ARG A 302 -2.75 23.15 -9.78
C ARG A 302 -2.94 24.09 -11.00
N PRO A 303 -1.86 24.60 -11.63
CA PRO A 303 -1.95 25.36 -12.88
C PRO A 303 -2.64 24.53 -13.98
N ALA A 304 -3.48 25.15 -14.79
CA ALA A 304 -4.28 24.47 -15.83
C ALA A 304 -3.42 23.86 -16.96
N ASP A 305 -2.20 24.36 -17.09
CA ASP A 305 -1.14 24.05 -18.05
C ASP A 305 -0.06 23.10 -17.49
N ALA A 306 -0.17 22.70 -16.22
CA ALA A 306 0.72 21.70 -15.64
C ALA A 306 0.55 20.36 -16.40
N PRO A 307 1.66 19.67 -16.76
CA PRO A 307 1.57 18.40 -17.48
C PRO A 307 0.65 17.42 -16.74
N ARG A 308 -0.20 16.72 -17.51
CA ARG A 308 -1.08 15.68 -16.99
C ARG A 308 -0.23 14.63 -16.29
N SER A 309 -0.72 14.12 -15.17
CA SER A 309 -0.08 13.07 -14.36
C SER A 309 0.51 11.97 -15.25
N GLU A 310 1.84 11.84 -15.27
CA GLU A 310 2.56 10.70 -15.88
C GLU A 310 2.42 9.41 -15.06
N TYR A 311 1.65 9.46 -13.97
CA TYR A 311 1.45 8.38 -13.03
C TYR A 311 1.15 7.01 -13.64
N PRO A 312 0.33 6.81 -14.71
CA PRO A 312 0.19 5.47 -15.29
C PRO A 312 1.51 4.91 -15.86
N VAL A 313 2.35 5.74 -16.47
CA VAL A 313 3.66 5.33 -16.99
C VAL A 313 4.63 5.07 -15.84
N GLU A 314 4.58 5.94 -14.83
CA GLU A 314 5.43 5.85 -13.64
C GLU A 314 5.08 4.64 -12.77
N ALA A 315 3.79 4.37 -12.54
CA ALA A 315 3.29 3.20 -11.83
C ALA A 315 3.75 1.91 -12.51
N VAL A 316 3.75 1.83 -13.84
CA VAL A 316 4.33 0.67 -14.54
C VAL A 316 5.84 0.61 -14.33
N ARG A 317 6.57 1.71 -14.55
CA ARG A 317 8.03 1.72 -14.38
C ARG A 317 8.47 1.32 -12.98
N GLN A 318 7.73 1.74 -11.95
CA GLN A 318 8.09 1.50 -10.56
C GLN A 318 7.55 0.17 -10.01
N HIS A 319 6.34 -0.24 -10.38
CA HIS A 319 5.63 -1.35 -9.72
C HIS A 319 5.40 -2.58 -10.60
N TRP A 320 5.87 -2.61 -11.86
CA TRP A 320 5.68 -3.79 -12.74
C TRP A 320 6.08 -5.15 -12.13
N PRO A 321 7.10 -5.28 -11.26
CA PRO A 321 7.41 -6.58 -10.67
C PRO A 321 6.27 -7.09 -9.80
N ARG A 322 5.57 -6.20 -9.08
CA ARG A 322 4.42 -6.56 -8.24
C ARG A 322 3.25 -7.05 -9.08
N TYR A 323 3.00 -6.43 -10.23
CA TYR A 323 1.94 -6.88 -11.15
C TYR A 323 2.22 -8.30 -11.66
N LEU A 324 3.46 -8.58 -12.04
CA LEU A 324 3.84 -9.93 -12.47
C LEU A 324 3.73 -10.95 -11.34
N MET A 325 4.08 -10.58 -10.09
CA MET A 325 3.90 -11.45 -8.93
C MET A 325 2.42 -11.83 -8.74
N GLU A 326 1.51 -10.86 -8.82
CA GLU A 326 0.06 -11.06 -8.70
C GLU A 326 -0.49 -11.99 -9.79
N GLY A 327 -0.05 -11.78 -11.04
CA GLY A 327 -0.38 -12.66 -12.16
C GLY A 327 0.18 -14.08 -11.97
N ALA A 328 1.46 -14.20 -11.58
CA ALA A 328 2.12 -15.49 -11.37
C ALA A 328 1.50 -16.28 -10.21
N GLN A 329 1.12 -15.60 -9.11
CA GLN A 329 0.43 -16.21 -7.98
C GLN A 329 -0.91 -16.81 -8.40
N LEU A 330 -1.74 -16.05 -9.13
CA LEU A 330 -3.00 -16.60 -9.65
C LEU A 330 -2.75 -17.72 -10.66
N GLY A 331 -1.72 -17.60 -11.51
CA GLY A 331 -1.35 -18.66 -12.45
C GLY A 331 -0.95 -19.97 -11.76
N ILE A 332 -0.14 -19.90 -10.69
CA ILE A 332 0.25 -21.05 -9.86
C ILE A 332 -0.98 -21.65 -9.18
N PHE A 333 -1.82 -20.79 -8.59
CA PHE A 333 -3.09 -21.22 -7.97
C PHE A 333 -3.95 -22.01 -8.97
N MET A 334 -4.11 -21.50 -10.20
CA MET A 334 -4.89 -22.16 -11.25
C MET A 334 -4.27 -23.47 -11.72
N ALA A 335 -2.94 -23.53 -11.85
CA ALA A 335 -2.23 -24.75 -12.22
C ALA A 335 -2.41 -25.86 -11.16
N VAL A 336 -2.28 -25.51 -9.87
CA VAL A 336 -2.51 -26.45 -8.78
C VAL A 336 -3.97 -26.91 -8.76
N ALA A 337 -4.93 -25.99 -8.93
CA ALA A 337 -6.35 -26.34 -8.99
C ALA A 337 -6.64 -27.34 -10.13
N LEU A 338 -6.05 -27.14 -11.31
CA LEU A 338 -6.22 -28.05 -12.43
C LEU A 338 -5.63 -29.43 -12.15
N TYR A 339 -4.42 -29.50 -11.59
CA TYR A 339 -3.80 -30.78 -11.27
C TYR A 339 -4.55 -31.53 -10.15
N LEU A 340 -5.07 -30.81 -9.15
CA LEU A 340 -5.94 -31.40 -8.13
C LEU A 340 -7.24 -31.93 -8.75
N ALA A 341 -7.85 -31.20 -9.70
CA ALA A 341 -9.04 -31.67 -10.41
C ALA A 341 -8.75 -32.91 -11.28
N LEU A 342 -7.62 -32.93 -11.99
CA LEU A 342 -7.18 -34.11 -12.75
C LEU A 342 -6.94 -35.31 -11.82
N ALA A 343 -6.36 -35.08 -10.65
CA ALA A 343 -6.09 -36.12 -9.67
C ALA A 343 -7.37 -36.62 -8.98
N LEU A 344 -8.28 -35.75 -8.58
CA LEU A 344 -9.41 -36.10 -7.72
C LEU A 344 -10.71 -36.32 -8.49
N ASP A 345 -10.93 -35.64 -9.62
CA ASP A 345 -12.22 -35.65 -10.33
C ASP A 345 -12.19 -36.40 -11.66
N HIS A 346 -11.02 -36.59 -12.28
CA HIS A 346 -10.94 -37.33 -13.54
C HIS A 346 -11.26 -38.84 -13.34
N PRO A 347 -12.21 -39.45 -14.07
CA PRO A 347 -12.64 -40.83 -13.82
C PRO A 347 -11.55 -41.90 -13.98
N ARG A 348 -10.54 -41.61 -14.81
CA ARG A 348 -9.37 -42.50 -15.01
C ARG A 348 -8.27 -42.32 -13.95
N SER A 349 -8.41 -41.36 -13.03
CA SER A 349 -7.44 -41.18 -11.96
C SER A 349 -7.56 -42.28 -10.90
N ARG A 350 -6.43 -42.84 -10.47
CA ARG A 350 -6.38 -43.82 -9.38
C ARG A 350 -6.90 -43.25 -8.06
N LEU A 351 -6.65 -41.96 -7.80
CA LEU A 351 -7.14 -41.29 -6.60
C LEU A 351 -8.66 -41.13 -6.62
N HIS A 352 -9.23 -40.76 -7.78
CA HIS A 352 -10.68 -40.71 -7.96
C HIS A 352 -11.33 -42.08 -7.70
N GLN A 353 -10.74 -43.14 -8.24
CA GLN A 353 -11.24 -44.52 -8.08
C GLN A 353 -11.09 -45.05 -6.65
N ALA A 354 -10.01 -44.69 -5.95
CA ALA A 354 -9.79 -45.09 -4.57
C ALA A 354 -10.70 -44.37 -3.57
N ILE A 355 -11.10 -43.12 -3.87
CA ILE A 355 -11.87 -42.27 -2.95
C ILE A 355 -13.29 -42.13 -3.48
N ALA A 356 -14.18 -43.05 -3.07
CA ALA A 356 -15.58 -43.04 -3.50
C ALA A 356 -16.35 -41.79 -3.04
N SER A 357 -16.08 -41.30 -1.82
CA SER A 357 -16.82 -40.19 -1.20
C SER A 357 -16.56 -38.84 -1.89
N PRO A 358 -17.57 -38.22 -2.52
CA PRO A 358 -17.42 -36.90 -3.14
C PRO A 358 -17.14 -35.79 -2.14
N LEU A 359 -17.55 -35.96 -0.88
CA LEU A 359 -17.26 -35.02 0.19
C LEU A 359 -15.77 -35.06 0.56
N LEU A 360 -15.21 -36.27 0.71
CA LEU A 360 -13.78 -36.44 1.02
C LEU A 360 -12.89 -35.93 -0.11
N ARG A 361 -13.26 -36.15 -1.38
CA ARG A 361 -12.54 -35.57 -2.53
C ARG A 361 -12.52 -34.05 -2.49
N ARG A 362 -13.67 -33.41 -2.24
CA ARG A 362 -13.76 -31.95 -2.08
C ARG A 362 -12.95 -31.43 -0.89
N PHE A 363 -12.96 -32.14 0.23
CA PHE A 363 -12.12 -31.78 1.38
C PHE A 363 -10.63 -31.82 1.05
N LEU A 364 -10.16 -32.87 0.37
CA LEU A 364 -8.75 -32.98 -0.04
C LEU A 364 -8.37 -31.94 -1.10
N PHE A 365 -9.28 -31.64 -2.03
CA PHE A 365 -9.12 -30.53 -2.97
C PHE A 365 -8.98 -29.21 -2.20
N GLY A 366 -9.89 -28.96 -1.27
CA GLY A 366 -9.89 -27.79 -0.41
C GLY A 366 -8.59 -27.65 0.39
N LEU A 367 -8.09 -28.75 0.96
CA LEU A 367 -6.82 -28.80 1.68
C LEU A 367 -5.64 -28.41 0.79
N GLY A 368 -5.56 -28.97 -0.42
CA GLY A 368 -4.51 -28.64 -1.38
C GLY A 368 -4.54 -27.16 -1.79
N ILE A 369 -5.73 -26.60 -2.02
CA ILE A 369 -5.89 -25.18 -2.33
C ILE A 369 -5.57 -24.29 -1.12
N GLY A 370 -6.04 -24.65 0.07
CA GLY A 370 -5.79 -23.90 1.31
C GLY A 370 -4.30 -23.80 1.62
N ILE A 371 -3.56 -24.91 1.54
CA ILE A 371 -2.10 -24.93 1.67
C ILE A 371 -1.44 -24.06 0.59
N THR A 372 -1.90 -24.15 -0.65
CA THR A 372 -1.38 -23.33 -1.76
C THR A 372 -1.52 -21.84 -1.47
N VAL A 373 -2.69 -21.39 -1.01
CA VAL A 373 -2.92 -19.98 -0.66
C VAL A 373 -2.04 -19.54 0.50
N ILE A 374 -1.88 -20.36 1.54
CA ILE A 374 -0.97 -20.08 2.66
C ILE A 374 0.47 -19.86 2.14
N ILE A 375 0.96 -20.77 1.29
CA ILE A 375 2.31 -20.68 0.71
C ILE A 375 2.45 -19.40 -0.14
N LEU A 376 1.47 -19.09 -0.98
CA LEU A 376 1.53 -17.91 -1.85
C LEU A 376 1.51 -16.60 -1.04
N ILE A 377 0.68 -16.51 0.01
CA ILE A 377 0.61 -15.34 0.89
C ILE A 377 1.93 -15.13 1.64
N TYR A 378 2.51 -16.19 2.23
CA TYR A 378 3.76 -16.09 2.98
C TYR A 378 5.02 -16.20 2.12
N SER A 379 4.90 -16.33 0.80
CA SER A 379 6.04 -16.29 -0.11
C SER A 379 6.67 -14.89 -0.14
N SER A 380 7.91 -14.79 -0.61
CA SER A 380 8.54 -13.49 -0.86
C SER A 380 7.76 -12.63 -1.85
N TRP A 381 7.05 -13.26 -2.79
CA TRP A 381 6.17 -12.56 -3.74
C TRP A 381 4.92 -12.03 -3.04
N GLY A 382 4.30 -12.84 -2.17
CA GLY A 382 3.12 -12.44 -1.39
C GLY A 382 3.38 -11.25 -0.49
N ARG A 383 4.52 -11.26 0.22
CA ARG A 383 4.94 -10.11 1.05
C ARG A 383 5.20 -8.84 0.25
N GLN A 384 5.68 -8.94 -0.99
CA GLN A 384 6.01 -7.79 -1.83
C GLN A 384 4.80 -7.22 -2.59
N SER A 385 3.90 -8.08 -3.07
CA SER A 385 2.74 -7.67 -3.86
C SER A 385 1.51 -7.34 -3.03
N GLY A 386 1.42 -7.86 -1.81
CA GLY A 386 0.22 -7.83 -0.97
C GLY A 386 -0.64 -9.09 -1.09
N ALA A 387 -0.31 -9.97 -2.04
CA ALA A 387 -0.97 -11.26 -2.28
C ALA A 387 -2.49 -11.13 -2.50
N HIS A 388 -2.93 -10.21 -3.37
CA HIS A 388 -4.36 -10.04 -3.63
C HIS A 388 -4.88 -11.21 -4.47
N PHE A 389 -4.18 -11.47 -5.59
CA PHE A 389 -4.44 -12.40 -6.70
C PHE A 389 -5.92 -12.63 -7.04
N ASN A 390 -6.75 -11.60 -6.77
CA ASN A 390 -8.20 -11.60 -6.88
C ASN A 390 -8.68 -10.16 -7.17
N PRO A 391 -9.31 -9.91 -8.33
CA PRO A 391 -9.83 -8.58 -8.67
C PRO A 391 -10.82 -8.01 -7.64
N ALA A 392 -11.63 -8.85 -6.98
CA ALA A 392 -12.58 -8.38 -5.97
C ALA A 392 -11.86 -7.87 -4.71
N VAL A 393 -10.78 -8.55 -4.29
CA VAL A 393 -9.92 -8.09 -3.17
C VAL A 393 -9.19 -6.81 -3.56
N THR A 394 -8.63 -6.74 -4.77
CA THR A 394 -7.96 -5.53 -5.27
C THR A 394 -8.91 -4.32 -5.27
N LEU A 395 -10.17 -4.49 -5.69
CA LEU A 395 -11.17 -3.42 -5.66
C LEU A 395 -11.59 -3.03 -4.23
N ALA A 396 -11.70 -4.00 -3.31
CA ALA A 396 -11.97 -3.72 -1.90
C ALA A 396 -10.83 -2.90 -1.26
N LEU A 397 -9.57 -3.18 -1.61
CA LEU A 397 -8.42 -2.42 -1.14
C LEU A 397 -8.30 -1.05 -1.80
N LEU A 398 -8.71 -0.92 -3.06
CA LEU A 398 -8.82 0.38 -3.74
C LEU A 398 -9.86 1.26 -3.04
N HIS A 399 -11.00 0.69 -2.68
CA HIS A 399 -12.05 1.39 -1.92
C HIS A 399 -11.56 1.85 -0.53
N LEU A 400 -10.67 1.08 0.11
CA LEU A 400 -9.99 1.46 1.35
C LEU A 400 -8.84 2.46 1.15
N ALA A 401 -8.58 2.93 -0.07
CA ALA A 401 -7.43 3.77 -0.44
C ALA A 401 -6.07 3.17 -0.05
N ARG A 402 -5.98 1.83 0.02
CA ARG A 402 -4.75 1.08 0.33
C ARG A 402 -3.91 0.74 -0.91
N ILE A 403 -4.49 0.89 -2.10
CA ILE A 403 -3.81 0.76 -3.40
C ILE A 403 -4.24 1.92 -4.29
N GLN A 404 -3.32 2.42 -5.12
CA GLN A 404 -3.61 3.51 -6.03
C GLN A 404 -4.45 3.03 -7.23
N PRO A 405 -5.30 3.87 -7.84
CA PRO A 405 -6.21 3.45 -8.91
C PRO A 405 -5.52 2.78 -10.10
N TRP A 406 -4.37 3.30 -10.53
CA TRP A 406 -3.62 2.72 -11.65
C TRP A 406 -2.92 1.42 -11.28
N ASP A 407 -2.36 1.32 -10.07
CA ASP A 407 -1.82 0.06 -9.56
C ASP A 407 -2.93 -1.02 -9.51
N ALA A 408 -4.11 -0.66 -9.00
CA ALA A 408 -5.26 -1.57 -8.97
C ALA A 408 -5.65 -2.08 -10.36
N LEU A 409 -5.67 -1.19 -11.36
CA LEU A 409 -5.92 -1.58 -12.75
C LEU A 409 -4.87 -2.58 -13.27
N PHE A 410 -3.58 -2.30 -13.07
CA PHE A 410 -2.52 -3.19 -13.55
C PHE A 410 -2.46 -4.51 -12.79
N TYR A 411 -2.76 -4.52 -11.49
CA TYR A 411 -2.96 -5.74 -10.70
C TYR A 411 -4.06 -6.60 -11.33
N ILE A 412 -5.24 -6.02 -11.58
CA ILE A 412 -6.39 -6.74 -12.15
C ILE A 412 -6.04 -7.32 -13.53
N LEU A 413 -5.42 -6.52 -14.41
CA LEU A 413 -5.01 -6.98 -15.73
C LEU A 413 -4.00 -8.14 -15.66
N ALA A 414 -3.00 -8.03 -14.79
CA ALA A 414 -2.01 -9.08 -14.60
C ALA A 414 -2.61 -10.35 -13.99
N GLN A 415 -3.57 -10.23 -13.07
CA GLN A 415 -4.32 -11.35 -12.51
C GLN A 415 -5.08 -12.11 -13.61
N PHE A 416 -5.87 -11.41 -14.46
CA PHE A 416 -6.56 -12.06 -15.58
C PHE A 416 -5.59 -12.76 -16.54
N ALA A 417 -4.49 -12.10 -16.91
CA ALA A 417 -3.48 -12.67 -17.81
C ALA A 417 -2.79 -13.91 -17.20
N GLY A 418 -2.36 -13.80 -15.95
CA GLY A 418 -1.65 -14.84 -15.22
C GLY A 418 -2.52 -16.06 -14.92
N GLY A 419 -3.77 -15.85 -14.50
CA GLY A 419 -4.73 -16.93 -14.30
C GLY A 419 -4.98 -17.72 -15.60
N TRP A 420 -5.25 -17.01 -16.71
CA TRP A 420 -5.44 -17.64 -18.01
C TRP A 420 -4.21 -18.42 -18.47
N LEU A 421 -3.02 -17.81 -18.39
CA LEU A 421 -1.76 -18.46 -18.76
C LEU A 421 -1.49 -19.69 -17.89
N GLY A 422 -1.77 -19.62 -16.59
CA GLY A 422 -1.62 -20.73 -15.66
C GLY A 422 -2.45 -21.95 -16.05
N VAL A 423 -3.75 -21.77 -16.35
CA VAL A 423 -4.62 -22.86 -16.81
C VAL A 423 -4.13 -23.44 -18.14
N VAL A 424 -3.81 -22.60 -19.12
CA VAL A 424 -3.40 -23.05 -20.46
C VAL A 424 -2.10 -23.84 -20.41
N LEU A 425 -1.10 -23.35 -19.67
CA LEU A 425 0.19 -24.04 -19.53
C LEU A 425 0.05 -25.35 -18.76
N ALA A 426 -0.72 -25.37 -17.66
CA ALA A 426 -0.93 -26.58 -16.88
C ALA A 426 -1.75 -27.64 -17.64
N ALA A 427 -2.66 -27.22 -18.51
CA ALA A 427 -3.46 -28.12 -19.32
C ALA A 427 -2.71 -28.68 -20.54
N ALA A 428 -1.66 -28.01 -21.03
CA ALA A 428 -0.93 -28.42 -22.23
C ALA A 428 -0.48 -29.90 -22.23
N PRO A 429 0.13 -30.45 -21.16
CA PRO A 429 0.49 -31.88 -21.12
C PRO A 429 -0.70 -32.84 -20.95
N PHE A 430 -1.86 -32.35 -20.51
CA PHE A 430 -3.04 -33.17 -20.18
C PHE A 430 -4.30 -32.67 -20.89
N ARG A 431 -4.17 -32.24 -22.16
CA ARG A 431 -5.21 -31.49 -22.86
C ARG A 431 -6.57 -32.19 -22.86
N ASP A 432 -6.60 -33.47 -23.26
CA ASP A 432 -7.85 -34.24 -23.37
C ASP A 432 -8.45 -34.54 -21.98
N ALA A 433 -7.60 -34.84 -21.00
CA ALA A 433 -8.05 -35.07 -19.63
C ALA A 433 -8.60 -33.79 -18.99
N SER A 434 -8.01 -32.63 -19.30
CA SER A 434 -8.45 -31.32 -18.81
C SER A 434 -9.78 -30.89 -19.44
N ALA A 435 -10.02 -31.25 -20.70
CA ALA A 435 -11.27 -31.00 -21.43
C ALA A 435 -12.41 -31.97 -21.04
N HIS A 436 -12.11 -33.05 -20.34
CA HIS A 436 -13.13 -34.02 -19.92
C HIS A 436 -14.19 -33.34 -19.02
N LYS A 437 -15.47 -33.68 -19.20
CA LYS A 437 -16.62 -33.04 -18.49
C LYS A 437 -16.47 -32.98 -16.97
N ALA A 438 -15.80 -33.96 -16.37
CA ALA A 438 -15.56 -34.04 -14.93
C ALA A 438 -14.53 -33.02 -14.41
N VAL A 439 -13.59 -32.58 -15.27
CA VAL A 439 -12.52 -31.63 -14.91
C VAL A 439 -12.82 -30.27 -15.51
N ASN A 440 -13.12 -30.23 -16.80
CA ASN A 440 -13.55 -29.06 -17.58
C ASN A 440 -12.77 -27.78 -17.26
N TYR A 441 -11.43 -27.89 -17.23
CA TYR A 441 -10.50 -26.81 -16.88
C TYR A 441 -10.80 -26.12 -15.54
N VAL A 442 -11.48 -26.80 -14.61
CA VAL A 442 -11.93 -26.27 -13.32
C VAL A 442 -12.89 -25.09 -13.47
N VAL A 443 -13.78 -25.15 -14.46
CA VAL A 443 -14.79 -24.10 -14.66
C VAL A 443 -15.73 -23.98 -13.46
N THR A 444 -16.08 -22.76 -13.10
CA THR A 444 -17.13 -22.47 -12.11
C THR A 444 -18.46 -22.31 -12.83
N ALA A 445 -19.45 -23.11 -12.41
CA ALA A 445 -20.80 -23.03 -12.92
C ALA A 445 -21.81 -23.23 -11.78
N PRO A 446 -23.02 -22.63 -11.88
CA PRO A 446 -24.08 -22.87 -10.91
C PRO A 446 -24.39 -24.36 -10.76
N GLY A 447 -24.56 -24.80 -9.52
CA GLY A 447 -24.95 -26.16 -9.19
C GLY A 447 -26.42 -26.44 -9.47
N ALA A 448 -26.88 -27.64 -9.06
CA ALA A 448 -28.25 -28.12 -9.34
C ALA A 448 -29.36 -27.24 -8.74
N ARG A 449 -29.06 -26.42 -7.73
CA ARG A 449 -30.01 -25.47 -7.11
C ARG A 449 -30.19 -24.17 -7.91
N GLY A 450 -29.47 -24.01 -9.02
CA GLY A 450 -29.65 -22.91 -9.97
C GLY A 450 -28.91 -21.61 -9.61
N VAL A 451 -29.12 -20.61 -10.45
CA VAL A 451 -28.40 -19.33 -10.47
C VAL A 451 -28.55 -18.55 -9.16
N GLY A 452 -29.78 -18.47 -8.59
CA GLY A 452 -30.02 -17.71 -7.36
C GLY A 452 -29.27 -18.27 -6.15
N ALA A 453 -29.24 -19.59 -6.00
CA ALA A 453 -28.49 -20.26 -4.93
C ALA A 453 -26.98 -20.07 -5.11
N ALA A 454 -26.48 -20.16 -6.35
CA ALA A 454 -25.07 -19.91 -6.65
C ALA A 454 -24.65 -18.47 -6.31
N PHE A 455 -25.49 -17.47 -6.66
CA PHE A 455 -25.22 -16.07 -6.33
C PHE A 455 -25.19 -15.83 -4.81
N ALA A 456 -26.19 -16.32 -4.08
CA ALA A 456 -26.26 -16.16 -2.64
C ALA A 456 -25.07 -16.84 -1.93
N ALA A 457 -24.67 -18.02 -2.42
CA ALA A 457 -23.54 -18.75 -1.87
C ALA A 457 -22.22 -18.00 -2.11
N GLU A 458 -21.92 -17.59 -3.35
CA GLU A 458 -20.74 -16.76 -3.68
C GLU A 458 -20.68 -15.45 -2.88
N PHE A 459 -21.83 -14.76 -2.77
CA PHE A 459 -21.92 -13.53 -1.99
C PHE A 459 -21.56 -13.78 -0.52
N LEU A 460 -22.12 -14.84 0.09
CA LEU A 460 -21.88 -15.17 1.48
C LEU A 460 -20.40 -15.50 1.74
N ILE A 461 -19.80 -16.38 0.94
CA ILE A 461 -18.40 -16.77 1.16
C ILE A 461 -17.43 -15.62 0.88
N ALA A 462 -17.72 -14.73 -0.07
CA ALA A 462 -16.92 -13.54 -0.34
C ALA A 462 -17.03 -12.49 0.77
N PHE A 463 -18.24 -12.29 1.31
CA PHE A 463 -18.46 -11.39 2.45
C PHE A 463 -17.67 -11.89 3.67
N ILE A 464 -17.81 -13.17 4.02
CA ILE A 464 -17.12 -13.77 5.17
C ILE A 464 -15.60 -13.70 4.99
N LEU A 465 -15.08 -14.02 3.79
CA LEU A 465 -13.64 -13.92 3.54
C LEU A 465 -13.13 -12.49 3.80
N MET A 466 -13.75 -11.48 3.20
CA MET A 466 -13.27 -10.10 3.35
C MET A 466 -13.46 -9.57 4.78
N ALA A 467 -14.59 -9.89 5.42
CA ALA A 467 -14.84 -9.54 6.82
C ALA A 467 -13.76 -10.14 7.74
N MET A 468 -13.43 -11.43 7.56
CA MET A 468 -12.40 -12.09 8.35
C MET A 468 -11.01 -11.54 8.08
N LEU A 469 -10.65 -11.28 6.82
CA LEU A 469 -9.38 -10.63 6.48
C LEU A 469 -9.23 -9.29 7.21
N ARG A 470 -10.31 -8.50 7.26
CA ARG A 470 -10.31 -7.22 7.97
C ARG A 470 -10.18 -7.38 9.49
N LEU A 471 -11.00 -8.23 10.11
CA LEU A 471 -10.95 -8.47 11.56
C LEU A 471 -9.56 -8.95 11.99
N VAL A 472 -8.97 -9.88 11.24
CA VAL A 472 -7.61 -10.39 11.51
C VAL A 472 -6.57 -9.28 11.36
N HIS A 473 -6.71 -8.41 10.37
CA HIS A 473 -5.77 -7.32 10.13
C HIS A 473 -5.84 -6.21 11.19
N GLN A 474 -7.00 -6.02 11.84
CA GLN A 474 -7.18 -5.04 12.92
C GLN A 474 -6.54 -5.45 14.24
N HIS A 475 -6.37 -6.75 14.49
CA HIS A 475 -5.80 -7.27 15.72
C HIS A 475 -4.33 -7.63 15.52
N ASP A 476 -3.41 -6.88 16.16
CA ASP A 476 -1.96 -7.05 15.97
C ASP A 476 -1.46 -8.49 16.24
N LEU A 477 -2.07 -9.19 17.21
CA LEU A 477 -1.76 -10.59 17.52
C LEU A 477 -2.21 -11.56 16.42
N MET A 478 -3.21 -11.18 15.63
CA MET A 478 -3.84 -12.03 14.61
C MET A 478 -3.28 -11.77 13.21
N LYS A 479 -2.73 -10.57 12.93
CA LYS A 479 -2.11 -10.19 11.64
C LYS A 479 -1.20 -11.29 11.04
N PRO A 480 -0.31 -11.95 11.81
CA PRO A 480 0.57 -12.98 11.27
C PRO A 480 -0.17 -14.22 10.77
N TYR A 481 -1.43 -14.42 11.16
CA TYR A 481 -2.25 -15.58 10.85
C TYR A 481 -3.20 -15.39 9.67
N VAL A 482 -3.16 -14.24 8.99
CA VAL A 482 -4.08 -13.91 7.88
C VAL A 482 -4.09 -14.98 6.77
N GLY A 483 -2.93 -15.52 6.42
CA GLY A 483 -2.83 -16.57 5.41
C GLY A 483 -3.45 -17.89 5.85
N TYR A 484 -3.28 -18.27 7.13
CA TYR A 484 -3.88 -19.47 7.70
C TYR A 484 -5.41 -19.35 7.76
N VAL A 485 -5.94 -18.20 8.18
CA VAL A 485 -7.39 -17.96 8.21
C VAL A 485 -7.98 -18.05 6.80
N ALA A 486 -7.37 -17.38 5.82
CA ALA A 486 -7.80 -17.47 4.42
C ALA A 486 -7.76 -18.93 3.91
N GLY A 487 -6.65 -19.64 4.14
CA GLY A 487 -6.50 -21.05 3.75
C GLY A 487 -7.58 -21.95 4.36
N CYS A 488 -7.82 -21.86 5.66
CA CYS A 488 -8.85 -22.63 6.36
C CYS A 488 -10.26 -22.33 5.83
N LEU A 489 -10.59 -21.07 5.56
CA LEU A 489 -11.87 -20.69 4.95
C LEU A 489 -12.03 -21.35 3.58
N LEU A 490 -10.99 -21.33 2.74
CA LEU A 490 -11.03 -21.99 1.42
C LEU A 490 -11.24 -23.50 1.52
N VAL A 491 -10.65 -24.18 2.52
CA VAL A 491 -10.92 -25.60 2.78
C VAL A 491 -12.41 -25.83 3.03
N VAL A 492 -13.01 -25.02 3.92
CA VAL A 492 -14.44 -25.11 4.25
C VAL A 492 -15.30 -24.81 3.03
N TYR A 493 -15.02 -23.74 2.29
CA TYR A 493 -15.81 -23.34 1.13
C TYR A 493 -15.77 -24.38 0.02
N ILE A 494 -14.60 -24.90 -0.33
CA ILE A 494 -14.50 -25.95 -1.37
C ILE A 494 -15.22 -27.24 -0.92
N THR A 495 -15.17 -27.57 0.37
CA THR A 495 -15.84 -28.76 0.90
C THR A 495 -17.37 -28.65 0.80
N PHE A 496 -17.93 -27.53 1.24
CA PHE A 496 -19.38 -27.39 1.46
C PHE A 496 -20.10 -26.52 0.43
N GLU A 497 -19.46 -25.47 -0.07
CA GLU A 497 -20.07 -24.47 -0.94
C GLU A 497 -19.95 -24.82 -2.43
N ALA A 498 -18.87 -25.50 -2.85
CA ALA A 498 -18.66 -25.86 -4.26
C ALA A 498 -19.85 -26.52 -4.99
N PRO A 499 -20.70 -27.38 -4.36
CA PRO A 499 -21.90 -27.92 -5.02
C PRO A 499 -22.98 -26.88 -5.38
N PHE A 500 -22.93 -25.67 -4.82
CA PHE A 500 -23.91 -24.61 -5.04
C PHE A 500 -23.48 -23.69 -6.18
N SER A 501 -22.24 -23.23 -6.20
CA SER A 501 -21.74 -22.26 -7.18
C SER A 501 -20.52 -22.73 -7.99
N GLY A 502 -19.91 -23.86 -7.65
CA GLY A 502 -18.59 -24.24 -8.15
C GLY A 502 -17.42 -23.57 -7.42
N MET A 503 -17.70 -22.69 -6.44
CA MET A 503 -16.76 -21.96 -5.58
C MET A 503 -15.70 -21.18 -6.37
N SER A 504 -15.81 -19.85 -6.42
CA SER A 504 -14.87 -18.98 -7.11
C SER A 504 -14.26 -17.89 -6.24
N LEU A 505 -15.08 -17.01 -5.65
CA LEU A 505 -14.66 -15.76 -5.00
C LEU A 505 -13.93 -14.75 -5.89
N ASN A 506 -13.58 -15.11 -7.11
CA ASN A 506 -12.52 -14.45 -7.88
C ASN A 506 -12.90 -14.35 -9.36
N PRO A 507 -13.18 -13.14 -9.87
CA PRO A 507 -13.52 -12.93 -11.27
C PRO A 507 -12.45 -13.43 -12.26
N ALA A 508 -11.17 -13.22 -11.95
CA ALA A 508 -10.06 -13.64 -12.80
C ALA A 508 -9.91 -15.17 -12.86
N ARG A 509 -10.13 -15.86 -11.74
CA ARG A 509 -10.20 -17.33 -11.68
C ARG A 509 -11.30 -17.87 -12.58
N SER A 510 -12.52 -17.33 -12.47
CA SER A 510 -13.65 -17.80 -13.30
C SER A 510 -13.40 -17.60 -14.79
N VAL A 511 -12.82 -16.46 -15.20
CA VAL A 511 -12.48 -16.21 -16.61
C VAL A 511 -11.35 -17.12 -17.09
N ALA A 512 -10.32 -17.34 -16.27
CA ALA A 512 -9.17 -18.18 -16.63
C ALA A 512 -9.59 -19.58 -17.09
N SER A 513 -10.56 -20.20 -16.41
CA SER A 513 -11.13 -21.50 -16.77
C SER A 513 -12.19 -21.43 -17.87
N ALA A 514 -13.01 -20.37 -17.89
CA ALA A 514 -14.08 -20.20 -18.88
C ALA A 514 -13.57 -20.11 -20.33
N ILE A 515 -12.40 -19.48 -20.55
CA ILE A 515 -11.81 -19.31 -21.89
C ILE A 515 -11.51 -20.68 -22.56
N PRO A 516 -10.67 -21.57 -21.98
CA PRO A 516 -10.38 -22.86 -22.59
C PRO A 516 -11.59 -23.81 -22.56
N ALA A 517 -12.44 -23.76 -21.53
CA ALA A 517 -13.66 -24.57 -21.44
C ALA A 517 -14.78 -24.11 -22.41
N ARG A 518 -14.67 -22.90 -22.95
CA ARG A 518 -15.73 -22.22 -23.73
C ARG A 518 -17.08 -22.17 -23.00
N ASN A 519 -17.06 -22.14 -21.67
CA ASN A 519 -18.25 -22.10 -20.84
C ASN A 519 -18.37 -20.74 -20.14
N TRP A 520 -19.38 -19.97 -20.56
CA TRP A 520 -19.68 -18.62 -20.05
C TRP A 520 -21.00 -18.56 -19.28
N GLN A 521 -21.58 -19.71 -18.96
CA GLN A 521 -22.88 -19.80 -18.31
C GLN A 521 -22.87 -19.07 -16.97
N ALA A 522 -23.76 -18.09 -16.82
CA ALA A 522 -23.92 -17.29 -15.60
C ALA A 522 -22.62 -16.65 -15.08
N ILE A 523 -21.64 -16.39 -15.95
CA ILE A 523 -20.31 -15.88 -15.56
C ILE A 523 -20.41 -14.56 -14.76
N TRP A 524 -21.45 -13.76 -15.02
CA TRP A 524 -21.72 -12.50 -14.34
C TRP A 524 -21.86 -12.63 -12.81
N ILE A 525 -22.29 -13.79 -12.31
CA ILE A 525 -22.42 -14.05 -10.86
C ILE A 525 -21.06 -13.93 -10.18
N TYR A 526 -20.03 -14.52 -10.80
CA TYR A 526 -18.66 -14.52 -10.26
C TYR A 526 -17.94 -13.18 -10.40
N PHE A 527 -18.62 -12.17 -10.96
CA PHE A 527 -18.21 -10.76 -10.90
C PHE A 527 -19.04 -10.03 -9.85
N ALA A 528 -20.37 -10.05 -10.01
CA ALA A 528 -21.27 -9.25 -9.18
C ALA A 528 -21.26 -9.69 -7.71
N ALA A 529 -21.41 -10.99 -7.43
CA ALA A 529 -21.49 -11.50 -6.07
C ALA A 529 -20.23 -11.20 -5.24
N PRO A 530 -19.01 -11.57 -5.67
CA PRO A 530 -17.81 -11.31 -4.87
C PRO A 530 -17.49 -9.82 -4.72
N ILE A 531 -17.64 -9.00 -5.79
CA ILE A 531 -17.35 -7.57 -5.71
C ILE A 531 -18.30 -6.87 -4.72
N LEU A 532 -19.62 -7.10 -4.85
CA LEU A 532 -20.60 -6.48 -3.97
C LEU A 532 -20.42 -6.93 -2.51
N ALA A 533 -20.17 -8.22 -2.29
CA ALA A 533 -19.97 -8.77 -0.97
C ALA A 533 -18.73 -8.23 -0.26
N MET A 534 -17.59 -8.16 -0.96
CA MET A 534 -16.34 -7.67 -0.37
C MET A 534 -16.40 -6.16 -0.09
N LEU A 535 -17.02 -5.37 -0.98
CA LEU A 535 -17.26 -3.95 -0.72
C LEU A 535 -18.20 -3.74 0.48
N LEU A 536 -19.27 -4.53 0.59
CA LEU A 536 -20.17 -4.45 1.75
C LEU A 536 -19.45 -4.83 3.05
N ALA A 537 -18.62 -5.86 3.04
CA ALA A 537 -17.82 -6.26 4.19
C ALA A 537 -16.88 -5.13 4.66
N VAL A 538 -16.32 -4.36 3.71
CA VAL A 538 -15.52 -3.16 4.00
C VAL A 538 -16.34 -2.05 4.67
N GLU A 539 -17.60 -1.88 4.33
CA GLU A 539 -18.43 -0.85 5.00
C GLU A 539 -18.88 -1.27 6.40
N VAL A 540 -19.26 -2.54 6.56
CA VAL A 540 -19.93 -3.04 7.78
C VAL A 540 -18.93 -3.37 8.90
N VAL A 541 -17.79 -3.96 8.56
CA VAL A 541 -16.74 -4.26 9.54
C VAL A 541 -15.84 -3.04 9.59
N GLN A 542 -15.81 -2.25 10.66
CA GLN A 542 -15.00 -1.02 10.76
C GLN A 542 -13.68 -1.21 11.48
#